data_AF-A0A7K0Y969-F1
#
_entry.id   AF-A0A7K0Y969-F1
#
_cell.length_a   1.000
_cell.length_b   1.000
_cell.length_c   1.000
_cell.angle_alpha   90.00
_cell.angle_beta   90.00
_cell.angle_gamma   90.00
#
_symmetry.space_group_name_H-M   'P 1'
#
loop_
_entity.id
_entity.type
_entity.pdbx_description
1 polymer ?
#
loop_
_entity_poly.entity_id
_entity_poly.type
_entity_poly.pdbx_seq_one_letter_code
_entity_poly.pdbx_strand_id
1 'polypeptide(L)'
;MLLRNLAIISAGTLLLTGCSSLSLPDEADAPACEAMSAVLSSKLETLPSGGFDAIALSNSISIDVLSVAPEGFQANIQKVADALATDPISATEVAAAASEIAIRCALVGVNLEFPNPQEFLGG
;
A
#
# COMPACT_ATOMS: atom_id res chain seq x y z
N MET A 1 36.21 -12.92 8.39
CA MET A 1 35.20 -13.99 8.32
C MET A 1 34.45 -14.03 9.65
N LEU A 2 33.12 -13.93 9.57
CA LEU A 2 32.07 -14.35 10.51
C LEU A 2 32.15 -13.93 11.99
N LEU A 3 31.20 -13.10 12.43
CA LEU A 3 30.06 -13.58 13.25
C LEU A 3 28.96 -12.51 13.34
N ARG A 4 27.73 -13.01 13.19
CA ARG A 4 26.49 -12.30 12.94
C ARG A 4 25.94 -11.67 14.22
N ASN A 5 25.62 -10.38 14.20
CA ASN A 5 24.70 -9.78 15.17
C ASN A 5 23.26 -10.09 14.74
N LEU A 6 22.72 -11.23 15.15
CA LEU A 6 21.26 -11.43 15.23
C LEU A 6 20.76 -10.67 16.46
N ALA A 7 20.34 -9.42 16.27
CA ALA A 7 19.41 -8.79 17.20
C ALA A 7 18.01 -9.30 16.84
N ILE A 8 17.51 -10.20 17.68
CA ILE A 8 16.15 -10.71 17.70
C ILE A 8 15.24 -9.50 17.88
N ILE A 9 14.57 -9.06 16.81
CA ILE A 9 13.45 -8.14 16.93
C ILE A 9 12.35 -8.95 17.59
N SER A 10 12.11 -8.64 18.86
CA SER A 10 10.93 -9.06 19.60
C SER A 10 9.70 -8.61 18.81
N ALA A 11 9.18 -9.52 18.00
CA ALA A 11 7.85 -9.43 17.42
C ALA A 11 6.88 -9.31 18.60
N GLY A 12 6.51 -8.07 18.90
CA GLY A 12 5.44 -7.77 19.82
C GLY A 12 4.23 -8.57 19.36
N THR A 13 3.76 -9.43 20.25
CA THR A 13 2.46 -10.08 20.22
C THR A 13 1.40 -8.98 20.17
N LEU A 14 1.15 -8.46 18.97
CA LEU A 14 -0.02 -7.66 18.66
C LEU A 14 -1.22 -8.61 18.81
N LEU A 15 -1.92 -8.40 19.92
CA LEU A 15 -3.16 -9.06 20.30
C LEU A 15 -4.14 -9.01 19.13
N LEU A 16 -4.21 -10.12 18.40
CA LEU A 16 -5.13 -10.45 17.31
C LEU A 16 -6.61 -10.56 17.76
N THR A 17 -7.03 -9.92 18.84
CA THR A 17 -8.40 -10.04 19.38
C THR A 17 -9.46 -9.23 18.61
N GLY A 18 -9.18 -8.86 17.35
CA GLY A 18 -10.13 -8.11 16.51
C GLY A 18 -10.02 -8.34 15.00
N CYS A 19 -9.17 -9.23 14.51
CA CYS A 19 -8.99 -9.49 13.06
C CYS A 19 -10.04 -10.45 12.48
N SER A 20 -11.31 -10.34 12.88
CA SER A 20 -12.38 -11.21 12.33
C SER A 20 -12.78 -10.85 10.89
N SER A 21 -12.19 -9.80 10.30
CA SER A 21 -12.42 -9.39 8.91
C SER A 21 -11.15 -9.08 8.11
N LEU A 22 -9.95 -9.25 8.69
CA LEU A 22 -8.73 -9.23 7.90
C LEU A 22 -8.62 -10.60 7.23
N SER A 23 -9.04 -10.69 5.96
CA SER A 23 -8.68 -11.81 5.11
C SER A 23 -7.17 -12.03 5.24
N LEU A 24 -6.79 -13.22 5.69
CA LEU A 24 -5.38 -13.60 5.86
C LEU A 24 -4.63 -13.31 4.55
N PRO A 25 -3.42 -12.75 4.62
CA PRO A 25 -2.58 -12.56 3.44
C PRO A 25 -2.31 -13.92 2.81
N ASP A 26 -2.47 -14.00 1.49
CA ASP A 26 -2.21 -15.20 0.71
C ASP A 26 -0.93 -14.99 -0.11
N GLU A 27 -0.18 -16.06 -0.44
CA GLU A 27 0.96 -15.93 -1.36
C GLU A 27 0.53 -15.33 -2.72
N ALA A 28 -0.75 -15.49 -3.08
CA ALA A 28 -1.37 -14.85 -4.23
C ALA A 28 -1.42 -13.30 -4.16
N ASP A 29 -1.18 -12.68 -3.01
CA ASP A 29 -1.13 -11.21 -2.87
C ASP A 29 0.21 -10.64 -3.40
N ALA A 30 1.27 -11.44 -3.51
CA ALA A 30 2.62 -10.98 -3.89
C ALA A 30 2.66 -10.25 -5.25
N PRO A 31 2.06 -10.75 -6.35
CA PRO A 31 2.08 -10.06 -7.65
C PRO A 31 1.41 -8.68 -7.61
N ALA A 32 0.32 -8.55 -6.85
CA ALA A 32 -0.38 -7.28 -6.68
C ALA A 32 0.43 -6.30 -5.82
N CYS A 33 1.10 -6.80 -4.78
CA CYS A 33 2.00 -6.00 -3.97
C CYS A 33 3.22 -5.51 -4.76
N GLU A 34 3.82 -6.36 -5.59
CA GLU A 34 4.91 -5.97 -6.50
C GLU A 34 4.45 -4.92 -7.52
N ALA A 35 3.28 -5.13 -8.13
CA ALA A 35 2.68 -4.16 -9.06
C ALA A 35 2.45 -2.80 -8.38
N MET A 36 1.94 -2.81 -7.15
CA MET A 36 1.71 -1.60 -6.37
C MET A 36 3.00 -0.89 -5.98
N SER A 37 4.05 -1.64 -5.62
CA SER A 37 5.39 -1.09 -5.39
C SER A 37 5.93 -0.41 -6.65
N ALA A 38 5.75 -1.02 -7.83
CA ALA A 38 6.18 -0.45 -9.10
C ALA A 38 5.41 0.83 -9.46
N VAL A 39 4.09 0.85 -9.26
CA VAL A 39 3.25 2.03 -9.48
C VAL A 39 3.66 3.17 -8.54
N LEU A 40 3.83 2.89 -7.25
CA LEU A 40 4.24 3.90 -6.27
C LEU A 40 5.63 4.44 -6.59
N SER A 41 6.60 3.57 -6.87
CA SER A 41 7.97 3.97 -7.22
C SER A 41 8.00 4.85 -8.47
N SER A 42 7.27 4.47 -9.52
CA SER A 42 7.18 5.26 -10.76
C SER A 42 6.58 6.64 -10.53
N LYS A 43 5.56 6.77 -9.68
CA LYS A 43 4.93 8.07 -9.37
C LYS A 43 5.78 8.91 -8.42
N LEU A 44 6.48 8.29 -7.46
CA LEU A 44 7.42 8.97 -6.57
C LEU A 44 8.63 9.53 -7.34
N GLU A 45 9.15 8.82 -8.35
CA GLU A 45 10.24 9.32 -9.20
C GLU A 45 9.83 10.54 -10.05
N THR A 46 8.52 10.70 -10.32
CA THR A 46 7.98 11.85 -11.08
C THR A 46 7.65 13.07 -10.23
N LEU A 47 7.73 12.97 -8.89
CA LEU A 47 7.48 14.07 -7.95
C LEU A 47 8.32 15.35 -8.13
N PRO A 48 9.59 15.32 -8.60
CA PRO A 48 10.44 16.51 -8.59
C PRO A 48 9.97 17.66 -9.50
N SER A 49 9.00 17.44 -10.41
CA SER A 49 8.69 18.43 -11.47
C SER A 49 7.25 18.94 -11.56
N GLY A 50 6.27 18.41 -10.81
CA GLY A 50 4.87 18.75 -11.10
C GLY A 50 3.82 18.56 -10.00
N GLY A 51 4.23 18.22 -8.77
CA GLY A 51 3.29 17.86 -7.70
C GLY A 51 2.78 16.43 -7.83
N PHE A 52 2.22 15.91 -6.75
CA PHE A 52 1.70 14.54 -6.70
C PHE A 52 0.29 14.49 -7.32
N ASP A 53 0.12 13.76 -8.42
CA ASP A 53 -1.19 13.56 -9.06
C ASP A 53 -1.88 12.32 -8.50
N ALA A 54 -2.76 12.53 -7.51
CA ALA A 54 -3.52 11.47 -6.85
C ALA A 54 -4.52 10.77 -7.80
N ILE A 55 -5.08 11.48 -8.78
CA ILE A 55 -5.99 10.89 -9.77
C ILE A 55 -5.20 9.99 -10.73
N ALA A 56 -4.02 10.42 -11.16
CA ALA A 56 -3.14 9.57 -11.96
C ALA A 56 -2.64 8.35 -11.16
N LEU A 57 -2.39 8.48 -9.86
CA LEU A 57 -2.08 7.32 -9.00
C LEU A 57 -3.29 6.37 -8.92
N SER A 58 -4.49 6.88 -8.65
CA SER A 58 -5.73 6.07 -8.60
C SER A 58 -5.94 5.28 -9.89
N ASN A 59 -5.75 5.93 -11.04
CA ASN A 59 -5.88 5.30 -12.35
C ASN A 59 -4.83 4.19 -12.56
N SER A 60 -3.56 4.44 -12.21
CA SER A 60 -2.52 3.42 -12.30
C SER A 60 -2.79 2.23 -11.37
N ILE A 61 -3.23 2.47 -10.12
CA ILE A 61 -3.61 1.39 -9.20
C ILE A 61 -4.76 0.56 -9.80
N SER A 62 -5.76 1.21 -10.38
CA SER A 62 -6.92 0.53 -10.94
C SER A 62 -6.59 -0.31 -12.19
N ILE A 63 -5.63 0.13 -13.01
CA ILE A 63 -5.23 -0.58 -14.24
C ILE A 63 -4.20 -1.67 -13.92
N ASP A 64 -3.16 -1.32 -13.19
CA ASP A 64 -1.95 -2.13 -13.07
C ASP A 64 -1.98 -3.07 -11.86
N VAL A 65 -2.77 -2.75 -10.81
CA VAL A 65 -2.79 -3.52 -9.56
C VAL A 65 -4.06 -4.36 -9.44
N LEU A 66 -5.25 -3.81 -9.73
CA LEU A 66 -6.50 -4.59 -9.65
C LEU A 66 -6.55 -5.75 -10.64
N SER A 67 -5.94 -5.60 -11.82
CA SER A 67 -5.96 -6.63 -12.87
C SER A 67 -5.20 -7.90 -12.49
N VAL A 68 -4.28 -7.81 -11.52
CA VAL A 68 -3.46 -8.92 -11.04
C VAL A 68 -3.76 -9.32 -9.59
N ALA A 69 -4.63 -8.57 -8.91
CA ALA A 69 -4.97 -8.82 -7.53
C ALA A 69 -5.98 -9.96 -7.37
N PRO A 70 -5.79 -10.84 -6.38
CA PRO A 70 -6.80 -11.83 -6.04
C PRO A 70 -8.06 -11.14 -5.50
N GLU A 71 -9.22 -11.77 -5.67
CA GLU A 71 -10.53 -11.19 -5.29
C GLU A 71 -10.57 -10.72 -3.83
N GLY A 72 -9.90 -11.45 -2.92
CA GLY A 72 -9.81 -11.11 -1.50
C GLY A 72 -8.98 -9.86 -1.19
N PHE A 73 -8.16 -9.40 -2.15
CA PHE A 73 -7.33 -8.20 -2.02
C PHE A 73 -7.83 -7.02 -2.86
N GLN A 74 -8.56 -7.29 -3.95
CA GLN A 74 -9.15 -6.27 -4.82
C GLN A 74 -9.98 -5.25 -4.05
N ALA A 75 -10.78 -5.69 -3.06
CA ALA A 75 -11.57 -4.78 -2.25
C ALA A 75 -10.72 -3.75 -1.49
N ASN A 76 -9.52 -4.13 -1.04
CA ASN A 76 -8.62 -3.23 -0.32
C ASN A 76 -7.90 -2.28 -1.28
N ILE A 77 -7.50 -2.78 -2.45
CA ILE A 77 -6.89 -1.97 -3.52
C ILE A 77 -7.90 -0.94 -4.05
N GLN A 78 -9.16 -1.35 -4.26
CA GLN A 78 -10.23 -0.48 -4.71
C GLN A 78 -10.49 0.67 -3.71
N LYS A 79 -10.49 0.39 -2.39
CA LYS A 79 -10.61 1.46 -1.38
C LYS A 79 -9.53 2.52 -1.51
N VAL A 80 -8.28 2.14 -1.78
CA VAL A 80 -7.19 3.12 -1.99
C VAL A 80 -7.43 3.92 -3.26
N ALA A 81 -7.79 3.25 -4.37
CA ALA A 81 -8.08 3.93 -5.62
C ALA A 81 -9.24 4.94 -5.47
N ASP A 82 -10.32 4.54 -4.80
CA ASP A 82 -11.50 5.39 -4.56
C ASP A 82 -11.17 6.58 -3.64
N ALA A 83 -10.40 6.36 -2.57
CA ALA A 83 -9.97 7.42 -1.66
C ALA A 83 -9.09 8.47 -2.36
N LEU A 84 -8.25 8.03 -3.31
CA LEU A 84 -7.41 8.91 -4.14
C LEU A 84 -8.20 9.62 -5.25
N ALA A 85 -9.31 9.05 -5.70
CA ALA A 85 -10.18 9.64 -6.72
C ALA A 85 -11.24 10.61 -6.15
N THR A 86 -11.39 10.67 -4.83
CA THR A 86 -12.36 11.53 -4.14
C THR A 86 -11.88 12.97 -4.09
N ASP A 87 -12.78 13.93 -4.36
CA ASP A 87 -12.53 15.38 -4.25
C ASP A 87 -13.47 16.01 -3.19
N PRO A 88 -12.95 16.63 -2.11
CA PRO A 88 -11.52 16.73 -1.77
C PRO A 88 -10.95 15.40 -1.27
N ILE A 89 -9.67 15.16 -1.56
CA ILE A 89 -8.96 13.96 -1.13
C ILE A 89 -8.97 13.90 0.40
N SER A 90 -9.45 12.79 0.95
CA SER A 90 -9.39 12.53 2.39
C SER A 90 -8.07 11.89 2.76
N ALA A 91 -7.10 12.68 3.24
CA ALA A 91 -5.81 12.16 3.69
C ALA A 91 -5.96 11.05 4.75
N THR A 92 -7.00 11.10 5.58
CA THR A 92 -7.32 10.07 6.58
C THR A 92 -7.74 8.75 5.93
N GLU A 93 -8.59 8.79 4.90
CA GLU A 93 -9.05 7.59 4.21
C GLU A 93 -7.92 6.98 3.38
N VAL A 94 -7.13 7.81 2.70
CA VAL A 94 -5.94 7.36 1.97
C VAL A 94 -4.93 6.73 2.94
N ALA A 95 -4.64 7.35 4.09
CA ALA A 95 -3.72 6.80 5.09
C ALA A 95 -4.21 5.45 5.64
N ALA A 96 -5.49 5.35 5.97
CA ALA A 96 -6.08 4.12 6.51
C ALA A 96 -6.01 2.97 5.50
N ALA A 97 -6.41 3.23 4.25
CA ALA A 97 -6.41 2.23 3.19
C ALA A 97 -4.98 1.85 2.76
N ALA A 98 -4.06 2.82 2.66
CA ALA A 98 -2.64 2.57 2.40
C ALA A 98 -1.99 1.73 3.50
N SER A 99 -2.34 1.96 4.78
CA SER A 99 -1.83 1.17 5.91
C SER A 99 -2.30 -0.28 5.85
N GLU A 100 -3.58 -0.51 5.54
CA GLU A 100 -4.14 -1.86 5.40
C GLU A 100 -3.45 -2.66 4.27
N ILE A 101 -3.18 -1.99 3.15
CA ILE A 101 -2.43 -2.55 2.04
C ILE A 101 -0.96 -2.81 2.40
N ALA A 102 -0.28 -1.84 3.03
CA ALA A 102 1.12 -1.97 3.41
C ALA A 102 1.35 -3.14 4.37
N ILE A 103 0.43 -3.35 5.32
CA ILE A 103 0.47 -4.51 6.23
C ILE A 103 0.34 -5.81 5.44
N ARG A 104 -0.64 -5.91 4.54
CA ARG A 104 -0.81 -7.11 3.70
C ARG A 104 0.41 -7.40 2.84
N CYS A 105 0.99 -6.37 2.23
CA CYS A 105 2.17 -6.53 1.38
C CYS A 105 3.44 -6.87 2.17
N ALA A 106 3.63 -6.31 3.35
CA ALA A 106 4.75 -6.66 4.22
C ALA A 106 4.70 -8.14 4.64
N LEU A 107 3.51 -8.71 4.81
CA LEU A 107 3.32 -10.11 5.18
C LEU A 107 3.68 -11.09 4.06
N VAL A 108 3.67 -10.65 2.79
CA VAL A 108 4.18 -11.40 1.63
C VAL A 108 5.60 -11.00 1.21
N GLY A 109 6.29 -10.21 2.04
CA GLY A 109 7.69 -9.81 1.83
C GLY A 109 7.90 -8.60 0.93
N VAL A 110 6.84 -7.86 0.58
CA VAL A 110 6.92 -6.63 -0.23
C VAL A 110 6.71 -5.41 0.65
N ASN A 111 7.74 -4.57 0.79
CA ASN A 111 7.61 -3.32 1.53
C ASN A 111 7.10 -2.21 0.61
N LEU A 112 5.96 -1.60 0.96
CA LEU A 112 5.38 -0.49 0.21
C LEU A 112 5.71 0.84 0.89
N GLU A 113 6.31 1.75 0.13
CA GLU A 113 6.52 3.12 0.56
C GLU A 113 5.44 4.01 -0.06
N PHE A 114 4.36 4.21 0.70
CA PHE A 114 3.34 5.16 0.30
C PHE A 114 3.84 6.61 0.54
N PRO A 115 3.56 7.53 -0.39
CA PRO A 115 3.82 8.95 -0.18
C PRO A 115 3.06 9.46 1.04
N ASN A 116 3.58 10.52 1.68
CA ASN A 116 2.91 11.09 2.84
C ASN A 116 1.57 11.69 2.39
N PRO A 117 0.43 11.32 3.00
CA PRO A 117 -0.87 11.85 2.60
C PRO A 117 -1.00 13.38 2.63
N GLN A 118 -0.16 14.05 3.41
CA GLN A 118 -0.07 15.52 3.43
C GLN A 118 0.49 16.10 2.12
N GLU A 119 1.29 15.34 1.37
CA GLU A 119 1.79 15.71 0.05
C GLU A 119 0.65 15.77 -0.99
N PHE A 120 -0.47 15.07 -0.76
CA PHE A 120 -1.66 15.15 -1.60
C PHE A 120 -2.48 16.44 -1.36
N LEU A 121 -2.34 17.04 -0.17
CA LEU A 121 -3.13 18.21 0.26
C LEU A 121 -2.38 19.54 0.09
N GLY A 122 -1.08 19.49 -0.23
CA GLY A 122 -0.17 20.64 -0.21
C GLY A 122 0.19 21.24 -1.57
N GLY A 123 -0.55 20.90 -2.63
CA GLY A 123 -0.40 21.48 -3.97
C GLY A 123 -1.06 22.86 -4.10
#